data_AF-A0A9N7RM64-F1
#
_entry.id   AF-A0A9N7RM64-F1
#
_cell.length_a   1.000
_cell.length_b   1.000
_cell.length_c   1.000
_cell.angle_alpha   90.00
_cell.angle_beta   90.00
_cell.angle_gamma   90.00
#
_symmetry.space_group_name_H-M   'P 1'
#
loop_
_entity.id
_entity.type
_entity.pdbx_description
1 polymer ?
#
loop_
_entity_poly.entity_id
_entity_poly.type
_entity_poly.pdbx_seq_one_letter_code
_entity_poly.pdbx_strand_id
1 'polypeptide(L)'
;MYSVKDYLLIAGICQLYKNDVVAINNALDRYKDLDPTFSRTWQYRFVVDLAAAIDKEDTAKFADAVKEYDRVTHLDAWITTLLLRVEEALKAKELQEVSQGIAT
;
A
#
# COMPACT_ATOMS: atom_id res chain seq x y z
N MET A 1 14.63 0.76 -18.40
CA MET A 1 14.87 -0.63 -17.96
C MET A 1 14.21 -0.77 -16.61
N TYR A 2 13.04 -1.40 -16.53
CA TYR A 2 12.38 -1.68 -15.25
C TYR A 2 13.19 -2.77 -14.53
N SER A 3 13.67 -2.46 -13.33
CA SER A 3 14.36 -3.46 -12.51
C SER A 3 13.34 -4.49 -12.00
N VAL A 4 13.79 -5.69 -11.64
CA VAL A 4 12.95 -6.71 -10.96
C VAL A 4 12.23 -6.11 -9.75
N LYS A 5 12.85 -5.11 -9.10
CA LYS A 5 12.32 -4.31 -8.00
C LYS A 5 11.06 -3.49 -8.37
N ASP A 6 10.95 -3.01 -9.60
CA ASP A 6 9.79 -2.25 -10.08
C ASP A 6 8.60 -3.18 -10.37
N TYR A 7 8.85 -4.37 -10.93
CA TYR A 7 7.80 -5.38 -11.12
C TYR A 7 7.15 -5.81 -9.80
N LEU A 8 7.96 -5.90 -8.74
CA LEU A 8 7.51 -6.22 -7.39
C LEU A 8 6.65 -5.13 -6.78
N LEU A 9 7.04 -3.86 -6.96
CA LEU A 9 6.27 -2.72 -6.53
C LEU A 9 4.89 -2.72 -7.21
N ILE A 10 4.86 -2.94 -8.52
CA ILE A 10 3.62 -3.00 -9.31
C ILE A 10 2.75 -4.18 -8.87
N ALA A 11 3.33 -5.35 -8.61
CA ALA A 11 2.59 -6.51 -8.10
C ALA A 11 1.98 -6.25 -6.70
N GLY A 12 2.72 -5.58 -5.81
CA GLY A 12 2.22 -5.13 -4.51
C GLY A 12 1.07 -4.13 -4.64
N ILE A 13 1.21 -3.13 -5.50
CA ILE A 13 0.18 -2.12 -5.79
C ILE A 13 -1.09 -2.75 -6.39
N CYS A 14 -0.95 -3.75 -7.27
CA CYS A 14 -2.11 -4.48 -7.80
C CYS A 14 -2.88 -5.25 -6.73
N GLN A 15 -2.20 -5.75 -5.69
CA GLN A 15 -2.88 -6.42 -4.57
C GLN A 15 -3.47 -5.42 -3.58
N LEU A 16 -2.84 -4.26 -3.39
CA LEU A 16 -3.39 -3.13 -2.63
C LEU A 16 -4.75 -2.69 -3.21
N TYR A 17 -4.90 -2.65 -4.54
CA TYR A 17 -6.18 -2.35 -5.18
C TYR A 17 -7.29 -3.37 -4.86
N LYS A 18 -6.93 -4.64 -4.59
CA LYS A 18 -7.89 -5.68 -4.19
C LYS A 18 -8.24 -5.64 -2.70
N ASN A 19 -7.61 -4.76 -1.93
CA ASN A 19 -7.77 -4.64 -0.47
C ASN A 19 -7.52 -5.97 0.27
N ASP A 20 -6.65 -6.82 -0.28
CA ASP A 20 -6.33 -8.13 0.29
C ASP A 20 -5.00 -8.05 1.05
N VAL A 21 -5.10 -7.65 2.31
CA VAL A 21 -3.94 -7.50 3.22
C VAL A 21 -3.21 -8.83 3.43
N VAL A 22 -3.94 -9.96 3.43
CA VAL A 22 -3.36 -11.29 3.59
C VAL A 22 -2.49 -11.64 2.39
N ALA A 23 -2.98 -11.39 1.17
CA ALA A 23 -2.21 -11.60 -0.04
C ALA A 23 -0.95 -10.72 -0.08
N ILE A 24 -1.04 -9.46 0.36
CA ILE A 24 0.11 -8.55 0.41
C ILE A 24 1.16 -9.05 1.40
N ASN A 25 0.76 -9.46 2.61
CA ASN A 25 1.69 -10.00 3.59
C ASN A 25 2.35 -11.30 3.11
N ASN A 26 1.60 -12.18 2.44
CA ASN A 26 2.15 -13.39 1.85
C ASN A 26 3.14 -13.06 0.72
N ALA A 27 2.83 -12.08 -0.12
CA ALA A 27 3.76 -11.61 -1.16
C ALA A 27 5.05 -11.05 -0.54
N LEU A 28 4.95 -10.22 0.51
CA LEU A 28 6.10 -9.67 1.23
C LEU A 28 6.99 -10.76 1.85
N ASP A 29 6.39 -11.81 2.42
CA ASP A 29 7.12 -12.94 2.98
C ASP A 29 7.88 -13.72 1.91
N ARG A 30 7.21 -14.03 0.79
CA ARG A 30 7.84 -14.66 -0.38
C ARG A 30 8.99 -13.83 -0.94
N TYR A 31 8.90 -12.50 -0.91
CA TYR A 31 9.98 -11.64 -1.38
C TYR A 31 11.18 -11.60 -0.43
N LYS A 32 10.98 -11.75 0.88
CA LYS A 32 12.10 -11.93 1.82
C LYS A 32 12.84 -13.25 1.58
N ASP A 33 12.11 -14.30 1.26
CA ASP A 33 12.69 -15.62 0.98
C ASP A 33 13.51 -15.59 -0.33
N LEU A 34 13.01 -14.89 -1.35
CA LEU A 34 13.71 -14.72 -2.63
C LEU A 34 14.94 -13.81 -2.55
N ASP A 35 14.85 -12.72 -1.78
CA ASP A 35 15.96 -11.78 -1.58
C ASP A 35 15.93 -11.20 -0.15
N PRO A 36 16.80 -11.68 0.76
CA PRO A 36 16.87 -11.18 2.13
C PRO A 36 17.21 -9.68 2.22
N THR A 37 17.92 -9.14 1.21
CA THR A 37 18.30 -7.72 1.16
C THR A 37 17.13 -6.81 0.80
N PHE A 38 16.05 -7.37 0.22
CA PHE A 38 14.86 -6.64 -0.17
C PHE A 38 14.20 -5.95 1.03
N SER A 39 14.25 -6.57 2.21
CA SER A 39 13.74 -6.01 3.47
C SER A 39 14.37 -4.66 3.86
N ARG A 40 15.55 -4.32 3.32
CA ARG A 40 16.26 -3.05 3.59
C ARG A 40 15.93 -1.97 2.57
N THR A 41 15.11 -2.27 1.57
CA THR A 41 14.76 -1.34 0.50
C THR A 41 13.60 -0.44 0.91
N TRP A 42 13.60 0.78 0.37
CA TRP A 42 12.50 1.72 0.56
C TRP A 42 11.19 1.18 -0.02
N GLN A 43 11.25 0.41 -1.12
CA GLN A 43 10.12 -0.26 -1.75
C GLN A 43 9.41 -1.21 -0.77
N TYR A 44 10.19 -2.06 -0.09
CA TYR A 44 9.65 -3.01 0.88
C TYR A 44 8.98 -2.28 2.04
N ARG A 45 9.66 -1.28 2.61
CA ARG A 45 9.11 -0.49 3.72
C ARG A 45 7.81 0.21 3.32
N PHE A 46 7.77 0.80 2.12
CA PHE A 46 6.57 1.43 1.59
C PHE A 46 5.38 0.48 1.50
N VAL A 47 5.56 -0.71 0.90
CA VAL A 47 4.46 -1.68 0.78
C VAL A 47 3.99 -2.20 2.16
N VAL A 48 4.91 -2.37 3.11
CA VAL A 48 4.58 -2.73 4.50
C VAL A 48 3.75 -1.63 5.18
N ASP A 49 4.18 -0.38 5.06
CA ASP A 49 3.51 0.76 5.69
C ASP A 49 2.10 0.96 5.08
N LEU A 50 1.95 0.80 3.75
CA LEU A 50 0.63 0.81 3.10
C LEU A 50 -0.26 -0.35 3.56
N ALA A 51 0.28 -1.58 3.63
CA ALA A 51 -0.48 -2.74 4.09
C ALA A 51 -0.99 -2.55 5.53
N ALA A 52 -0.12 -2.04 6.41
CA ALA A 52 -0.48 -1.75 7.80
C ALA A 52 -1.48 -0.60 7.94
N ALA A 53 -1.43 0.41 7.06
CA ALA A 53 -2.39 1.50 7.03
C ALA A 53 -3.78 1.00 6.58
N ILE A 54 -3.84 0.15 5.57
CA ILE A 54 -5.11 -0.45 5.10
C ILE A 54 -5.69 -1.40 6.14
N ASP A 55 -4.87 -2.23 6.79
CA ASP A 55 -5.30 -3.16 7.84
C ASP A 55 -5.92 -2.45 9.05
N LYS A 56 -5.42 -1.24 9.36
CA LYS A 56 -5.91 -0.40 10.45
C LYS A 56 -6.96 0.63 10.01
N GLU A 57 -7.31 0.62 8.73
CA GLU A 57 -8.21 1.59 8.10
C GLU A 57 -7.80 3.04 8.38
N ASP A 58 -6.49 3.28 8.47
CA ASP A 58 -5.90 4.56 8.83
C ASP A 58 -5.46 5.31 7.57
N THR A 59 -6.39 6.10 7.03
CA THR A 59 -6.15 6.92 5.84
C THR A 59 -5.03 7.95 6.04
N ALA A 60 -4.87 8.48 7.26
CA ALA A 60 -3.83 9.47 7.53
C ALA A 60 -2.43 8.85 7.40
N LYS A 61 -2.22 7.64 7.95
CA LYS A 61 -0.97 6.89 7.76
C LYS A 61 -0.73 6.50 6.30
N PHE A 62 -1.77 6.13 5.57
CA PHE A 62 -1.65 5.81 4.15
C PHE A 62 -1.09 7.01 3.37
N ALA A 63 -1.69 8.19 3.55
CA ALA A 63 -1.26 9.41 2.87
C ALA A 63 0.16 9.86 3.26
N ASP A 64 0.55 9.68 4.53
CA ASP A 64 1.90 10.00 5.01
C ASP A 64 2.96 9.08 4.39
N ALA A 65 2.71 7.77 4.33
CA ALA A 65 3.60 6.80 3.71
C ALA A 65 3.81 7.09 2.20
N VAL A 66 2.75 7.48 1.48
CA VAL A 66 2.85 7.88 0.07
C VAL A 66 3.71 9.12 -0.10
N LYS A 67 3.54 10.15 0.74
CA LYS A 67 4.36 11.37 0.70
C LYS A 67 5.82 11.11 1.00
N GLU A 68 6.12 10.29 2.01
CA GLU A 68 7.50 9.97 2.37
C GLU A 68 8.19 9.21 1.25
N TYR A 69 7.51 8.24 0.63
CA TYR A 69 8.06 7.47 -0.48
C TYR A 69 8.25 8.30 -1.76
N ASP A 70 7.30 9.18 -2.09
CA ASP A 70 7.41 10.09 -3.24
C ASP A 70 8.63 11.02 -3.12
N ARG A 71 8.91 11.51 -1.91
CA ARG A 71 10.06 12.38 -1.65
C ARG A 71 11.41 11.70 -1.94
N VAL A 72 11.51 10.40 -1.68
CA VAL A 72 12.77 9.65 -1.82
C VAL A 72 12.95 9.10 -3.23
N THR A 73 11.87 8.62 -3.84
CA THR A 73 11.93 7.76 -5.03
C THR A 73 11.26 8.37 -6.27
N HIS A 74 10.50 9.46 -6.10
CA HIS A 74 9.68 10.12 -7.12
C HIS A 74 8.69 9.17 -7.80
N LEU A 75 7.41 9.26 -7.44
CA LEU A 75 6.38 8.39 -7.99
C LEU A 75 5.98 8.82 -9.40
N ASP A 76 5.87 7.83 -10.29
CA ASP A 76 5.25 8.05 -11.60
C ASP A 76 3.77 8.44 -11.45
N ALA A 77 3.30 9.35 -12.30
CA ALA A 77 1.93 9.88 -12.25
C ALA A 77 0.84 8.80 -12.26
N TRP A 78 1.07 7.70 -12.98
CA TRP A 78 0.10 6.59 -13.06
C TRP A 78 0.02 5.79 -11.74
N ILE A 79 1.13 5.66 -11.01
CA ILE A 79 1.17 5.00 -9.68
C ILE A 79 0.46 5.89 -8.68
N THR A 80 0.74 7.19 -8.68
CA THR A 80 0.04 8.16 -7.83
C THR A 80 -1.47 8.12 -8.08
N THR A 81 -1.90 8.01 -9.33
CA THR A 81 -3.33 7.87 -9.68
C THR A 81 -3.96 6.61 -9.08
N LEU A 82 -3.24 5.48 -9.08
CA LEU A 82 -3.72 4.24 -8.46
C LEU A 82 -3.80 4.36 -6.94
N LEU A 83 -2.79 4.93 -6.30
CA LEU A 83 -2.74 5.12 -4.84
C LEU A 83 -3.87 6.05 -4.36
N LEU A 84 -4.16 7.12 -5.11
CA LEU A 84 -5.29 8.01 -4.82
C LEU A 84 -6.64 7.26 -4.82
N ARG A 85 -6.85 6.33 -5.76
CA ARG A 85 -8.07 5.52 -5.79
C ARG A 85 -8.20 4.58 -4.59
N VAL A 86 -7.07 4.03 -4.13
CA VAL A 86 -7.04 3.19 -2.92
C VAL A 86 -7.34 4.04 -1.68
N GLU A 87 -6.79 5.25 -1.60
CA GLU A 87 -7.08 6.20 -0.52
C GLU A 87 -8.56 6.61 -0.49
N GLU A 88 -9.16 6.91 -1.64
CA GLU A 88 -10.58 7.22 -1.76
C GLU A 88 -11.46 6.04 -1.33
N ALA A 89 -11.10 4.81 -1.72
CA ALA A 89 -11.80 3.60 -1.31
C ALA A 89 -11.71 3.35 0.20
N LEU A 90 -10.56 3.65 0.82
CA LEU A 90 -10.36 3.53 2.27
C LEU A 90 -11.22 4.55 3.03
N LYS A 91 -11.21 5.82 2.61
CA LYS A 91 -12.08 6.87 3.17
C LYS A 91 -13.55 6.52 3.07
N ALA A 92 -13.97 5.95 1.93
CA ALA A 92 -15.36 5.54 1.72
C ALA A 92 -15.81 4.44 2.69
N LYS A 93 -14.91 3.50 3.05
CA LYS A 93 -15.17 2.48 4.07
C LYS A 93 -15.29 3.09 5.47
N GLU A 94 -14.34 3.92 5.88
CA GLU A 94 -14.39 4.62 7.18
C GLU A 94 -15.71 5.39 7.36
N LEU A 95 -16.18 6.08 6.32
CA LEU A 95 -17.45 6.83 6.33
C LEU A 95 -18.71 5.93 6.42
N GLN A 96 -18.66 4.72 5.87
CA GLN A 96 -19.80 3.79 5.91
C GLN A 96 -20.02 3.20 7.31
N GLU A 97 -18.95 2.91 8.04
CA GLU A 97 -19.04 2.39 9.42
C GLU A 97 -19.61 3.42 10.40
N VAL A 98 -19.24 4.70 10.25
CA VAL A 98 -19.77 5.80 11.08
C VAL A 98 -21.29 5.98 10.89
N SER A 99 -21.81 5.71 9.69
CA SER A 99 -23.24 5.82 9.39
C SER A 99 -24.06 4.64 9.95
N GLN A 100 -23.47 3.45 10.10
CA GLN A 100 -24.16 2.28 10.66
C GLN A 100 -24.15 2.23 12.20
N GLY A 101 -23.23 2.94 12.86
CA GLY A 101 -23.12 3.00 14.33
C GLY A 101 -24.13 3.92 15.04
N ILE A 102 -24.94 4.69 14.31
CA ILE A 102 -25.94 5.62 14.86
C ILE A 102 -27.37 5.07 14.85
N ALA A 103 -27.57 3.81 14.42
CA ALA A 103 -28.88 3.17 14.31
C ALA A 103 -29.17 2.11 15.39
N THR A 104 -28.49 2.11 16.53
CA THR A 104 -28.83 1.28 17.70
C THR A 104 -28.83 2.15 18.95
#